data_AF-A0A1Q5XMU3-F1
#
_entry.id   AF-A0A1Q5XMU3-F1
#
_cell.length_a   1.000
_cell.length_b   1.000
_cell.length_c   1.000
_cell.angle_alpha   90.00
_cell.angle_beta   90.00
_cell.angle_gamma   90.00
#
_symmetry.space_group_name_H-M   'P 1'
#
loop_
_entity.id
_entity.type
_entity.pdbx_description
1 polymer ?
#
loop_
_entity_poly.entity_id
_entity_poly.type
_entity_poly.pdbx_seq_one_letter_code
_entity_poly.pdbx_strand_id
1 'polypeptide(L)'
;MDKKMLAALKKLYHHTNSEYDVERGVSLYRTETLEPAARKQLEQYGWEANDTHEITHHDINRMLIALQSDGRASWSRIAGAFIAGVGGSFPRGVSSLMSYQRMIHMQEHDYEQAERFVCCKYCGFHHDQWENLSRIRYAIHLGNTYGSTTGAYTDLTELYELLERGYGVPKSEDIQLFTQLLNMFEAAADEETPGQFEKRLTSSKLLKGTAGTNLVRAYVFRL
;
A
#
# COMPACT_ATOMS: atom_id res chain seq x y z
N MET A 1 1.78 5.28 12.06
CA MET A 1 0.55 5.37 12.85
C MET A 1 0.72 4.60 14.15
N ASP A 2 0.21 5.10 15.29
CA ASP A 2 0.32 4.39 16.57
C ASP A 2 -0.66 3.20 16.68
N LYS A 3 -0.43 2.29 17.64
CA LYS A 3 -1.24 1.08 17.82
C LYS A 3 -2.69 1.37 18.22
N LYS A 4 -2.94 2.45 18.97
CA LYS A 4 -4.29 2.81 19.43
C LYS A 4 -5.13 3.30 18.24
N MET A 5 -4.53 4.15 17.40
CA MET A 5 -5.15 4.65 16.18
C MET A 5 -5.46 3.49 15.23
N LEU A 6 -4.50 2.58 15.01
CA LEU A 6 -4.72 1.43 14.14
C LEU A 6 -5.84 0.50 14.66
N ALA A 7 -5.96 0.33 15.98
CA ALA A 7 -7.07 -0.43 16.58
C ALA A 7 -8.42 0.26 16.38
N ALA A 8 -8.48 1.59 16.53
CA ALA A 8 -9.68 2.38 16.24
C ALA A 8 -10.09 2.25 14.77
N LEU A 9 -9.15 2.40 13.83
CA LEU A 9 -9.41 2.22 12.40
C LEU A 9 -9.85 0.80 12.07
N LYS A 10 -9.27 -0.21 12.72
CA LYS A 10 -9.72 -1.60 12.55
C LYS A 10 -11.16 -1.82 12.98
N LYS A 11 -11.62 -1.14 14.05
CA LYS A 11 -13.04 -1.13 14.43
C LYS A 11 -13.86 -0.38 13.37
N LEU A 12 -13.44 0.82 12.97
CA LEU A 12 -14.16 1.66 12.01
C LEU A 12 -14.39 0.94 10.68
N TYR A 13 -13.33 0.40 10.08
CA TYR A 13 -13.37 -0.21 8.75
C TYR A 13 -13.85 -1.67 8.74
N HIS A 14 -14.38 -2.16 9.86
CA HIS A 14 -15.04 -3.45 9.88
C HIS A 14 -16.35 -3.39 9.06
N HIS A 15 -16.63 -4.41 8.25
CA HIS A 15 -17.75 -4.43 7.31
C HIS A 15 -19.13 -4.22 7.96
N THR A 16 -19.31 -4.62 9.23
CA THR A 16 -20.56 -4.39 9.98
C THR A 16 -20.79 -2.92 10.34
N ASN A 17 -19.74 -2.10 10.28
CA ASN A 17 -19.77 -0.69 10.64
C ASN A 17 -19.86 0.22 9.40
N SER A 18 -20.04 -0.38 8.22
CA SER A 18 -20.31 0.33 6.97
C SER A 18 -21.76 0.23 6.52
N GLU A 19 -22.16 1.22 5.73
CA GLU A 19 -23.34 1.23 4.88
C GLU A 19 -22.88 1.31 3.43
N TYR A 20 -23.47 0.51 2.54
CA TYR A 20 -23.10 0.52 1.13
C TYR A 20 -23.89 1.59 0.39
N ASP A 21 -23.17 2.57 -0.14
CA ASP A 21 -23.72 3.58 -1.05
C ASP A 21 -23.84 2.94 -2.44
N VAL A 22 -25.09 2.61 -2.82
CA VAL A 22 -25.38 1.95 -4.10
C VAL A 22 -25.13 2.88 -5.29
N GLU A 23 -25.34 4.18 -5.12
CA GLU A 23 -25.18 5.16 -6.20
C GLU A 23 -23.70 5.30 -6.58
N ARG A 24 -22.83 5.39 -5.58
CA ARG A 24 -21.38 5.51 -5.78
C ARG A 24 -20.67 4.17 -5.85
N GLY A 25 -21.30 3.10 -5.38
CA GLY A 25 -20.69 1.77 -5.33
C GLY A 25 -19.61 1.61 -4.26
N VAL A 26 -19.59 2.45 -3.22
CA VAL A 26 -18.57 2.44 -2.15
C VAL A 26 -19.17 2.18 -0.77
N SER A 27 -18.37 1.65 0.15
CA SER A 27 -18.74 1.55 1.57
C SER A 27 -18.44 2.86 2.30
N LEU A 28 -19.45 3.39 3.00
CA LEU A 28 -19.35 4.53 3.91
C LEU A 28 -19.34 4.03 5.36
N TYR A 29 -18.35 4.47 6.14
CA TYR A 29 -18.09 3.98 7.49
C TYR A 29 -18.60 4.96 8.54
N ARG A 30 -19.33 4.44 9.54
CA ARG A 30 -19.97 5.22 10.60
C ARG A 30 -19.03 5.44 11.78
N THR A 31 -18.58 6.67 11.98
CA THR A 31 -17.68 7.02 13.10
C THR A 31 -18.38 6.88 14.47
N GLU A 32 -19.70 6.89 14.49
CA GLU A 32 -20.56 6.74 15.67
C GLU A 32 -20.34 5.38 16.35
N THR A 33 -19.87 4.39 15.60
CA THR A 33 -19.54 3.04 16.09
C THR A 33 -18.27 3.01 16.96
N LEU A 34 -17.47 4.07 16.94
CA LEU A 34 -16.28 4.22 17.77
C LEU A 34 -16.62 4.82 19.14
N GLU A 35 -15.85 4.46 20.16
CA GLU A 35 -15.93 5.12 21.47
C GLU A 35 -15.55 6.61 21.35
N PRO A 36 -16.08 7.51 22.19
CA PRO A 36 -15.77 8.94 22.13
C PRO A 36 -14.26 9.27 22.15
N ALA A 37 -13.48 8.52 22.94
CA ALA A 37 -12.02 8.69 23.00
C ALA A 37 -11.33 8.34 21.67
N ALA A 38 -11.83 7.31 20.97
CA ALA A 38 -11.31 6.91 19.66
C ALA A 38 -11.71 7.93 18.58
N ARG A 39 -12.95 8.45 18.59
CA ARG A 39 -13.35 9.54 17.69
C ARG A 39 -12.48 10.78 17.84
N LYS A 40 -12.24 11.21 19.09
CA LYS A 40 -11.33 12.32 19.39
C LYS A 40 -9.92 12.06 18.87
N GLN A 41 -9.44 10.82 18.95
CA GLN A 41 -8.14 10.45 18.39
C GLN A 41 -8.14 10.59 16.87
N LEU A 42 -9.19 10.14 16.15
CA LEU A 42 -9.29 10.35 14.70
C LEU A 42 -9.23 11.83 14.33
N GLU A 43 -9.98 12.68 15.03
CA GLU A 43 -9.98 14.13 14.84
C GLU A 43 -8.60 14.75 15.06
N GLN A 44 -7.89 14.36 16.14
CA GLN A 44 -6.53 14.84 16.43
C GLN A 44 -5.52 14.46 15.35
N TYR A 45 -5.71 13.30 14.72
CA TYR A 45 -4.90 12.84 13.61
C TYR A 45 -5.34 13.43 12.25
N GLY A 46 -6.42 14.22 12.22
CA GLY A 46 -7.01 14.73 10.98
C GLY A 46 -7.54 13.62 10.06
N TRP A 47 -7.92 12.48 10.63
CA TRP A 47 -8.35 11.33 9.83
C TRP A 47 -9.81 11.45 9.41
N GLU A 48 -10.04 11.63 8.12
CA GLU A 48 -11.37 11.57 7.52
C GLU A 48 -11.79 10.11 7.27
N ALA A 49 -12.93 9.68 7.79
CA ALA A 49 -13.39 8.29 7.67
C ALA A 49 -13.81 7.89 6.25
N ASN A 50 -14.33 8.85 5.47
CA ASN A 50 -14.95 8.62 4.16
C ASN A 50 -14.47 9.66 3.13
N ASP A 51 -13.15 9.66 2.87
CA ASP A 51 -12.53 10.46 1.81
C ASP A 51 -12.85 9.85 0.44
N THR A 52 -14.07 10.10 -0.06
CA THR A 52 -14.60 9.50 -1.29
C THR A 52 -14.42 10.41 -2.50
N HIS A 53 -13.82 9.88 -3.56
CA HIS A 53 -13.58 10.61 -4.81
C HIS A 53 -14.03 9.79 -6.01
N GLU A 54 -14.59 10.45 -7.00
CA GLU A 54 -14.70 9.88 -8.35
C GLU A 54 -13.32 9.91 -9.00
N ILE A 55 -12.82 8.74 -9.36
CA ILE A 55 -11.50 8.58 -9.98
C ILE A 55 -11.70 8.22 -11.43
N THR A 56 -11.26 9.11 -12.32
CA THR A 56 -11.23 8.84 -13.77
C THR A 56 -9.86 8.38 -14.22
N HIS A 57 -9.80 7.67 -15.35
CA HIS A 57 -8.54 7.27 -15.99
C HIS A 57 -7.59 8.47 -16.22
N HIS A 58 -8.13 9.57 -16.74
CA HIS A 58 -7.34 10.75 -17.06
C HIS A 58 -6.80 11.43 -15.79
N ASP A 59 -7.66 11.63 -14.80
CA ASP A 59 -7.29 12.32 -13.57
C ASP A 59 -6.21 11.56 -12.80
N ILE A 60 -6.37 10.23 -12.64
CA ILE A 60 -5.41 9.46 -11.86
C ILE A 60 -4.03 9.40 -12.54
N ASN A 61 -3.98 9.37 -13.87
CA ASN A 61 -2.73 9.43 -14.60
C ASN A 61 -2.04 10.78 -14.35
N ARG A 62 -2.77 11.89 -14.49
CA ARG A 62 -2.22 13.24 -14.24
C ARG A 62 -1.76 13.43 -12.81
N MET A 63 -2.53 12.93 -11.85
CA MET A 63 -2.19 12.96 -10.43
C MET A 63 -0.89 12.20 -10.15
N LEU A 64 -0.69 11.01 -10.72
CA LEU A 64 0.56 10.26 -10.58
C LEU A 64 1.73 10.93 -11.30
N ILE A 65 1.52 11.48 -12.50
CA ILE A 65 2.57 12.20 -13.24
C ILE A 65 3.03 13.43 -12.45
N ALA A 66 2.11 14.17 -11.83
CA ALA A 66 2.45 15.32 -11.01
C ALA A 66 3.41 14.95 -9.85
N LEU A 67 3.23 13.78 -9.25
CA LEU A 67 4.09 13.27 -8.18
C LEU A 67 5.52 12.94 -8.64
N GLN A 68 5.76 12.69 -9.93
CA GLN A 68 7.12 12.40 -10.45
C GLN A 68 8.10 13.55 -10.20
N SER A 69 7.59 14.78 -10.15
CA SER A 69 8.37 15.99 -9.91
C SER A 69 8.51 16.36 -8.42
N ASP A 70 7.91 15.57 -7.51
CA ASP A 70 7.94 15.85 -6.08
C ASP A 70 9.31 15.52 -5.48
N GLY A 71 10.04 16.54 -5.05
CA GLY A 71 11.38 16.41 -4.47
C GLY A 71 11.43 15.66 -3.13
N ARG A 72 10.29 15.35 -2.51
CA ARG A 72 10.24 14.49 -1.31
C ARG A 72 10.52 13.03 -1.67
N ALA A 73 10.26 12.65 -2.92
CA ALA A 73 10.55 11.34 -3.48
C ALA A 73 12.03 11.24 -3.87
N SER A 74 12.77 10.38 -3.18
CA SER A 74 14.08 9.92 -3.65
C SER A 74 14.13 8.42 -3.56
N TRP A 75 14.83 7.79 -4.50
CA TRP A 75 14.99 6.34 -4.52
C TRP A 75 15.47 5.79 -3.16
N SER A 76 16.42 6.47 -2.51
CA SER A 76 16.93 6.07 -1.20
C SER A 76 15.87 6.08 -0.10
N ARG A 77 14.98 7.09 -0.07
CA ARG A 77 13.86 7.16 0.88
C ARG A 77 12.81 6.10 0.61
N ILE A 78 12.47 5.86 -0.66
CA ILE A 78 11.50 4.83 -1.05
C ILE A 78 12.04 3.43 -0.72
N ALA A 79 13.28 3.12 -1.11
CA ALA A 79 13.93 1.86 -0.77
C ALA A 79 14.06 1.69 0.75
N GLY A 80 14.40 2.76 1.48
CA GLY A 80 14.44 2.76 2.94
C GLY A 80 13.10 2.40 3.57
N ALA A 81 12.01 3.03 3.11
CA ALA A 81 10.66 2.73 3.57
C ALA A 81 10.27 1.27 3.29
N PHE A 82 10.63 0.75 2.12
CA PHE A 82 10.42 -0.65 1.79
C PHE A 82 11.15 -1.60 2.73
N ILE A 83 12.44 -1.37 2.96
CA ILE A 83 13.25 -2.17 3.91
C ILE A 83 12.62 -2.14 5.30
N ALA A 84 12.21 -0.95 5.78
CA ALA A 84 11.51 -0.79 7.06
C ALA A 84 10.15 -1.51 7.08
N GLY A 85 9.47 -1.59 5.93
CA GLY A 85 8.24 -2.36 5.74
C GLY A 85 8.45 -3.88 5.85
N VAL A 86 9.46 -4.40 5.17
CA VAL A 86 9.84 -5.82 5.23
C VAL A 86 10.30 -6.21 6.63
N GLY A 87 11.14 -5.37 7.25
CA GLY A 87 11.64 -5.57 8.62
C GLY A 87 10.58 -5.40 9.71
N GLY A 88 9.46 -4.74 9.37
CA GLY A 88 8.28 -4.61 10.23
C GLY A 88 8.28 -3.37 11.13
N SER A 89 9.33 -2.55 11.12
CA SER A 89 9.33 -1.27 11.86
C SER A 89 8.40 -0.22 11.24
N PHE A 90 8.10 -0.33 9.94
CA PHE A 90 7.19 0.56 9.22
C PHE A 90 6.30 -0.20 8.23
N PRO A 91 5.29 -0.98 8.70
CA PRO A 91 4.54 -1.93 7.86
C PRO A 91 3.94 -1.36 6.57
N ARG A 92 3.53 -0.08 6.55
CA ARG A 92 3.02 0.54 5.32
C ARG A 92 4.06 0.66 4.20
N GLY A 93 5.34 0.67 4.56
CA GLY A 93 6.44 0.77 3.60
C GLY A 93 6.49 -0.38 2.60
N VAL A 94 5.79 -1.49 2.85
CA VAL A 94 5.73 -2.66 1.97
C VAL A 94 5.21 -2.33 0.56
N SER A 95 4.30 -1.37 0.41
CA SER A 95 3.77 -0.96 -0.90
C SER A 95 4.67 0.05 -1.62
N SER A 96 5.63 0.67 -0.92
CA SER A 96 6.34 1.86 -1.42
C SER A 96 7.06 1.64 -2.76
N LEU A 97 7.73 0.50 -2.95
CA LEU A 97 8.41 0.19 -4.22
C LEU A 97 7.43 0.05 -5.38
N MET A 98 6.37 -0.75 -5.22
CA MET A 98 5.36 -0.96 -6.26
C MET A 98 4.65 0.34 -6.62
N SER A 99 4.28 1.14 -5.62
CA SER A 99 3.65 2.45 -5.83
C SER A 99 4.59 3.40 -6.57
N TYR A 100 5.86 3.47 -6.14
CA TYR A 100 6.87 4.31 -6.77
C TYR A 100 7.16 3.88 -8.22
N GLN A 101 7.34 2.58 -8.47
CA GLN A 101 7.55 2.03 -9.80
C GLN A 101 6.41 2.41 -10.74
N ARG A 102 5.16 2.26 -10.28
CA ARG A 102 3.99 2.65 -11.08
C ARG A 102 4.01 4.15 -11.40
N MET A 103 4.37 4.99 -10.44
CA MET A 103 4.44 6.43 -10.64
C MET A 103 5.55 6.83 -11.62
N ILE A 104 6.80 6.35 -11.49
CA ILE A 104 7.92 6.76 -12.37
C ILE A 104 7.73 6.33 -13.83
N HIS A 105 6.96 5.27 -14.08
CA HIS A 105 6.67 4.79 -15.43
C HIS A 105 5.33 5.31 -15.97
N MET A 106 4.59 6.10 -15.19
CA MET A 106 3.35 6.69 -15.67
C MET A 106 3.65 7.73 -16.76
N GLN A 107 2.91 7.66 -17.85
CA GLN A 107 2.95 8.62 -18.94
C GLN A 107 1.52 9.02 -19.26
N GLU A 108 1.35 10.21 -19.82
CA GLU A 108 0.04 10.61 -20.34
C GLU A 108 -0.32 9.72 -21.53
N HIS A 109 -1.52 9.18 -21.51
CA HIS A 109 -2.06 8.31 -22.55
C HIS A 109 -3.58 8.33 -22.47
N ASP A 110 -4.23 8.12 -23.62
CA ASP A 110 -5.67 7.89 -23.68
C ASP A 110 -6.01 6.48 -23.19
N TYR A 111 -7.23 6.28 -22.72
CA TYR A 111 -7.71 4.95 -22.38
C TYR A 111 -7.79 4.10 -23.65
N GLU A 112 -7.04 3.01 -23.68
CA GLU A 112 -7.16 1.99 -24.72
C GLU A 112 -7.29 0.61 -24.09
N GLN A 113 -8.42 -0.04 -24.33
CA GLN A 113 -8.71 -1.34 -23.72
C GLN A 113 -7.77 -2.43 -24.24
N ALA A 114 -7.27 -3.28 -23.34
CA ALA A 114 -6.53 -4.48 -23.70
C ALA A 114 -7.44 -5.51 -24.40
N GLU A 115 -6.89 -6.29 -25.33
CA GLU A 115 -7.65 -7.25 -26.14
C GLU A 115 -8.42 -8.29 -25.32
N ARG A 116 -7.88 -8.70 -24.17
CA ARG A 116 -8.40 -9.80 -23.34
C ARG A 116 -8.87 -9.39 -21.95
N PHE A 117 -8.74 -8.12 -21.59
CA PHE A 117 -9.03 -7.63 -20.24
C PHE A 117 -9.82 -6.33 -20.30
N VAL A 118 -10.76 -6.15 -19.37
CA VAL A 118 -11.54 -4.90 -19.24
C VAL A 118 -10.71 -3.87 -18.47
N CYS A 119 -9.57 -3.48 -19.02
CA CYS A 119 -8.69 -2.46 -18.47
C CYS A 119 -7.84 -1.79 -19.55
N CYS A 120 -7.32 -0.61 -19.25
CA CYS A 120 -6.37 0.09 -20.09
C CYS A 120 -5.09 -0.76 -20.27
N LYS A 121 -4.69 -1.01 -21.51
CA LYS A 121 -3.51 -1.81 -21.85
C LYS A 121 -2.19 -1.20 -21.38
N TYR A 122 -2.17 0.11 -21.12
CA TYR A 122 -0.97 0.84 -20.71
C TYR A 122 -0.79 0.88 -19.18
N CYS A 123 -1.83 1.30 -18.45
CA CYS A 123 -1.73 1.47 -17.00
C CYS A 123 -2.52 0.43 -16.18
N GLY A 124 -3.31 -0.43 -16.81
CA GLY A 124 -4.14 -1.43 -16.14
C GLY A 124 -5.33 -0.84 -15.38
N PHE A 125 -5.68 0.44 -15.59
CA PHE A 125 -6.86 1.06 -15.00
C PHE A 125 -8.13 0.44 -15.60
N HIS A 126 -9.09 0.02 -14.76
CA HIS A 126 -10.25 -0.75 -15.23
C HIS A 126 -11.34 0.13 -15.85
N HIS A 127 -11.97 0.98 -15.03
CA HIS A 127 -13.04 1.90 -15.41
C HIS A 127 -13.12 3.04 -14.38
N ASP A 128 -13.76 4.13 -14.77
CA ASP A 128 -14.00 5.26 -13.87
C ASP A 128 -14.93 4.81 -12.73
N GLN A 129 -14.56 5.11 -11.49
CA GLN A 129 -15.27 4.61 -10.32
C GLN A 129 -15.06 5.52 -9.12
N TRP A 130 -16.02 5.51 -8.20
CA TRP A 130 -15.81 6.10 -6.88
C TRP A 130 -14.91 5.20 -6.03
N GLU A 131 -14.03 5.83 -5.27
CA GLU A 131 -13.11 5.15 -4.35
C GLU A 131 -13.12 5.83 -2.99
N ASN A 132 -13.05 5.04 -1.92
CA ASN A 132 -12.83 5.54 -0.57
C ASN A 132 -11.33 5.48 -0.26
N LEU A 133 -10.63 6.60 -0.43
CA LEU A 133 -9.18 6.66 -0.28
C LEU A 133 -8.75 6.39 1.16
N SER A 134 -9.54 6.79 2.16
CA SER A 134 -9.23 6.52 3.56
C SER A 134 -9.26 5.03 3.90
N ARG A 135 -10.15 4.23 3.26
CA ARG A 135 -10.11 2.77 3.37
C ARG A 135 -8.82 2.20 2.78
N ILE A 136 -8.38 2.71 1.62
CA ILE A 136 -7.13 2.28 0.97
C ILE A 136 -5.93 2.62 1.86
N ARG A 137 -5.83 3.86 2.37
CA ARG A 137 -4.79 4.28 3.33
C ARG A 137 -4.76 3.38 4.56
N TYR A 138 -5.92 3.07 5.14
CA TYR A 138 -6.02 2.14 6.25
C TYR A 138 -5.46 0.75 5.91
N ALA A 139 -5.83 0.18 4.76
CA ALA A 139 -5.32 -1.11 4.31
C ALA A 139 -3.79 -1.09 4.15
N ILE A 140 -3.23 0.01 3.62
CA ILE A 140 -1.78 0.23 3.51
C ILE A 140 -1.13 0.30 4.90
N HIS A 141 -1.73 0.99 5.89
CA HIS A 141 -1.23 1.00 7.28
C HIS A 141 -1.22 -0.37 7.96
N LEU A 142 -2.04 -1.31 7.50
CA LEU A 142 -1.98 -2.72 7.93
C LEU A 142 -0.83 -3.51 7.30
N GLY A 143 -0.11 -2.93 6.33
CA GLY A 143 0.92 -3.59 5.53
C GLY A 143 0.37 -4.39 4.36
N ASN A 144 -0.85 -4.10 3.90
CA ASN A 144 -1.36 -4.66 2.65
C ASN A 144 -0.75 -3.91 1.46
N THR A 145 -0.50 -4.64 0.37
CA THR A 145 -0.14 -4.05 -0.91
C THR A 145 -1.40 -3.64 -1.68
N TYR A 146 -1.38 -2.45 -2.29
CA TYR A 146 -2.46 -1.96 -3.14
C TYR A 146 -1.90 -1.67 -4.53
N GLY A 147 -1.93 -2.68 -5.41
CA GLY A 147 -1.25 -2.64 -6.72
C GLY A 147 -1.98 -1.89 -7.83
N SER A 148 -3.09 -1.20 -7.52
CA SER A 148 -3.85 -0.40 -8.49
C SER A 148 -3.26 1.00 -8.67
N THR A 149 -3.65 1.68 -9.75
CA THR A 149 -3.26 3.07 -10.03
C THR A 149 -3.73 4.03 -8.93
N THR A 150 -4.98 3.89 -8.48
CA THR A 150 -5.51 4.62 -7.33
C THR A 150 -4.77 4.30 -6.04
N GLY A 151 -4.41 3.03 -5.84
CA GLY A 151 -3.65 2.57 -4.68
C GLY A 151 -2.27 3.23 -4.60
N ALA A 152 -1.55 3.28 -5.72
CA ALA A 152 -0.24 3.93 -5.79
C ALA A 152 -0.31 5.43 -5.47
N TYR A 153 -1.27 6.15 -6.06
CA TYR A 153 -1.46 7.57 -5.76
C TYR A 153 -1.77 7.81 -4.28
N THR A 154 -2.69 7.00 -3.73
CA THR A 154 -3.11 7.09 -2.32
C THR A 154 -1.97 6.78 -1.36
N ASP A 155 -1.12 5.80 -1.69
CA ASP A 155 0.06 5.47 -0.90
C ASP A 155 1.09 6.60 -0.92
N LEU A 156 1.48 7.06 -2.12
CA LEU A 156 2.58 8.01 -2.32
C LEU A 156 2.29 9.37 -1.71
N THR A 157 1.06 9.87 -1.85
CA THR A 157 0.64 11.16 -1.28
C THR A 157 0.87 11.22 0.23
N GLU A 158 0.42 10.20 0.97
CA GLU A 158 0.67 10.11 2.41
C GLU A 158 2.12 9.70 2.73
N LEU A 159 2.73 8.82 1.93
CA LEU A 159 4.11 8.37 2.15
C LEU A 159 5.09 9.54 2.09
N TYR A 160 4.93 10.48 1.17
CA TYR A 160 5.84 11.61 1.02
C TYR A 160 5.81 12.53 2.25
N GLU A 161 4.62 12.79 2.80
CA GLU A 161 4.48 13.55 4.05
C GLU A 161 5.14 12.83 5.23
N LEU A 162 5.00 11.51 5.30
CA LEU A 162 5.60 10.71 6.37
C LEU A 162 7.12 10.65 6.26
N LEU A 163 7.65 10.49 5.06
CA LEU A 163 9.10 10.50 4.78
C LEU A 163 9.72 11.86 5.14
N GLU A 164 9.03 12.95 4.82
CA GLU A 164 9.47 14.30 5.18
C GLU A 164 9.55 14.51 6.69
N ARG A 165 8.62 13.89 7.45
CA ARG A 165 8.64 13.88 8.92
C ARG A 165 9.62 12.87 9.53
N GLY A 166 10.42 12.17 8.70
CA GLY A 166 11.43 11.21 9.15
C GLY A 166 10.91 9.81 9.48
N TYR A 167 9.66 9.48 9.13
CA TYR A 167 9.18 8.10 9.20
C TYR A 167 9.73 7.27 8.03
N GLY A 168 9.69 5.94 8.16
CA GLY A 168 10.14 5.03 7.11
C GLY A 168 11.66 4.92 6.96
N VAL A 169 12.43 5.50 7.88
CA VAL A 169 13.88 5.23 7.96
C VAL A 169 14.09 3.83 8.54
N PRO A 170 14.76 2.91 7.83
CA PRO A 170 14.97 1.56 8.31
C PRO A 170 15.92 1.55 9.51
N LYS A 171 15.60 0.71 10.50
CA LYS A 171 16.46 0.42 11.63
C LYS A 171 17.50 -0.65 11.27
N SER A 172 18.54 -0.78 12.08
CA SER A 172 19.57 -1.80 11.90
C SER A 172 18.97 -3.20 11.83
N GLU A 173 17.94 -3.49 12.62
CA GLU A 173 17.25 -4.79 12.61
C GLU A 173 16.49 -5.03 11.30
N ASP A 174 15.88 -3.98 10.71
CA ASP A 174 15.19 -4.09 9.42
C ASP A 174 16.17 -4.42 8.30
N ILE A 175 17.33 -3.74 8.28
CA ILE A 175 18.39 -3.95 7.30
C ILE A 175 18.96 -5.37 7.42
N GLN A 176 19.22 -5.83 8.64
CA GLN A 176 19.72 -7.20 8.88
C GLN A 176 18.72 -8.25 8.40
N LEU A 177 17.44 -8.09 8.71
CA LEU A 177 16.39 -9.00 8.29
C LEU A 177 16.23 -8.99 6.76
N PHE A 178 16.26 -7.82 6.14
CA PHE A 178 16.21 -7.70 4.67
C PHE A 178 17.42 -8.35 4.00
N THR A 179 18.62 -8.17 4.56
CA THR A 179 19.86 -8.81 4.07
C THR A 179 19.76 -10.33 4.18
N GLN A 180 19.25 -10.85 5.30
CA GLN A 180 19.01 -12.29 5.47
C GLN A 180 18.02 -12.82 4.43
N LEU A 181 16.99 -12.04 4.09
CA LEU A 181 16.02 -12.40 3.05
C LEU A 181 16.68 -12.45 1.66
N LEU A 182 17.53 -11.48 1.31
CA LEU A 182 18.31 -11.49 0.07
C LEU A 182 19.23 -12.72 -0.01
N ASN A 183 19.95 -13.03 1.06
CA ASN A 183 20.80 -14.22 1.13
C ASN A 183 19.99 -15.52 0.96
N MET A 184 18.74 -15.56 1.45
CA MET A 184 17.86 -16.71 1.23
C MET A 184 17.48 -16.88 -0.24
N PHE A 185 17.26 -15.77 -0.99
CA PHE A 185 17.04 -15.81 -2.44
C PHE A 185 18.27 -16.26 -3.20
N GLU A 186 19.45 -15.72 -2.88
CA GLU A 186 20.69 -16.11 -3.55
C GLU A 186 21.05 -17.59 -3.32
N ALA A 187 20.63 -18.15 -2.18
CA ALA A 187 20.81 -19.56 -1.85
C ALA A 187 19.66 -20.47 -2.35
N ALA A 188 18.72 -19.95 -3.14
CA ALA A 188 17.70 -20.78 -3.78
C ALA A 188 18.35 -21.72 -4.81
N ALA A 189 17.92 -22.98 -4.85
CA ALA A 189 18.36 -23.91 -5.88
C ALA A 189 17.73 -23.52 -7.24
N ASP A 190 18.41 -23.81 -8.34
CA ASP A 190 17.93 -23.47 -9.69
C ASP A 190 16.54 -24.06 -9.99
N GLU A 191 16.25 -25.24 -9.45
CA GLU A 191 14.97 -25.93 -9.54
C GLU A 191 13.98 -25.60 -8.42
N GLU A 192 14.34 -24.74 -7.46
CA GLU A 192 13.44 -24.34 -6.38
C GLU A 192 12.29 -23.52 -6.94
N THR A 193 11.09 -24.09 -6.90
CA THR A 193 9.88 -23.37 -7.31
C THR A 193 9.50 -22.29 -6.30
N PRO A 194 8.77 -21.25 -6.74
CA PRO A 194 8.08 -20.30 -5.89
C PRO A 194 7.46 -20.86 -4.60
N GLY A 195 6.62 -21.89 -4.73
CA GLY A 195 5.94 -22.50 -3.59
C GLY A 195 6.88 -23.22 -2.62
N GLN A 196 8.02 -23.73 -3.09
CA GLN A 196 9.05 -24.34 -2.24
C GLN A 196 9.82 -23.26 -1.47
N PHE A 197 10.18 -22.16 -2.14
CA PHE A 197 10.81 -21.01 -1.48
C PHE A 197 9.92 -20.45 -0.36
N GLU A 198 8.62 -20.26 -0.62
CA GLU A 198 7.68 -19.75 0.39
C GLU A 198 7.63 -20.63 1.64
N LYS A 199 7.65 -21.96 1.45
CA LYS A 199 7.72 -22.92 2.55
C LYS A 199 9.03 -22.78 3.32
N ARG A 200 10.17 -22.70 2.63
CA ARG A 200 11.50 -22.51 3.24
C ARG A 200 11.57 -21.23 4.06
N LEU A 201 11.05 -20.13 3.52
CA LEU A 201 10.96 -18.84 4.22
C LEU A 201 10.05 -18.90 5.45
N THR A 202 8.91 -19.57 5.34
CA THR A 202 8.00 -19.75 6.49
C THR A 202 8.69 -20.58 7.59
N SER A 203 9.40 -21.64 7.21
CA SER A 203 10.14 -22.50 8.13
C SER A 203 11.33 -21.80 8.80
N SER A 204 11.98 -20.84 8.13
CA SER A 204 13.08 -20.07 8.72
C SER A 204 12.61 -19.10 9.81
N LYS A 205 11.31 -18.78 9.84
CA LYS A 205 10.69 -17.80 10.76
C LYS A 205 11.36 -16.41 10.70
N LEU A 206 12.01 -16.11 9.56
CA LEU A 206 12.73 -14.86 9.35
C LEU A 206 11.77 -13.67 9.39
N LEU A 207 10.64 -13.78 8.69
CA LEU A 207 9.60 -12.76 8.64
C LEU A 207 8.53 -13.07 9.69
N LYS A 208 8.20 -12.09 10.53
CA LYS A 208 7.17 -12.21 11.57
C LYS A 208 5.82 -11.70 11.06
N GLY A 209 4.77 -12.50 11.22
CA GLY A 209 3.40 -12.13 10.90
C GLY A 209 3.03 -12.26 9.42
N THR A 210 1.73 -12.14 9.12
CA THR A 210 1.16 -12.30 7.77
C THR A 210 1.64 -11.24 6.77
N ALA A 211 2.00 -10.03 7.24
CA ALA A 211 2.47 -8.95 6.37
C ALA A 211 3.78 -9.33 5.65
N GLY A 212 4.74 -9.95 6.35
CA GLY A 212 6.01 -10.38 5.75
C GLY A 212 5.86 -11.56 4.78
N THR A 213 5.01 -12.54 5.08
CA THR A 213 4.78 -13.69 4.19
C THR A 213 3.99 -13.30 2.93
N ASN A 214 3.02 -12.39 3.04
CA ASN A 214 2.28 -11.85 1.89
C ASN A 214 3.17 -10.98 0.99
N LEU A 215 4.23 -10.39 1.53
CA LEU A 215 5.21 -9.58 0.80
C LEU A 215 5.98 -10.40 -0.24
N VAL A 216 6.45 -11.59 0.15
CA VAL A 216 7.11 -12.53 -0.74
C VAL A 216 6.16 -13.00 -1.84
N ARG A 217 4.90 -13.27 -1.50
CA ARG A 217 3.89 -13.59 -2.52
C ARG A 217 3.64 -12.47 -3.53
N ALA A 218 3.71 -11.21 -3.11
CA ALA A 218 3.44 -10.07 -3.97
C ALA A 218 4.61 -9.71 -4.91
N TYR A 219 5.86 -9.84 -4.44
CA TYR A 219 7.04 -9.36 -5.17
C TYR A 219 7.90 -10.48 -5.80
N VAL A 220 7.86 -11.71 -5.28
CA VAL A 220 8.73 -12.80 -5.74
C VAL A 220 8.04 -13.68 -6.78
N PHE A 221 6.72 -13.79 -6.73
CA PHE A 221 5.96 -14.73 -7.58
C PHE A 221 5.15 -14.05 -8.67
N ARG A 222 5.39 -12.77 -8.93
CA ARG A 222 4.80 -11.98 -10.03
C ARG A 222 5.84 -11.40 -10.99
N LEU A 223 7.13 -11.65 -10.77
CA LEU A 223 8.21 -11.47 -11.74
C LEU A 223 8.49 -12.81 -12.42
#